data_AF-A0A2K3JUF4-F1
#
_entry.id   AF-A0A2K3JUF4-F1
#
_cell.length_a   1.000
_cell.length_b   1.000
_cell.length_c   1.000
_cell.angle_alpha   90.00
_cell.angle_beta   90.00
_cell.angle_gamma   90.00
#
_symmetry.space_group_name_H-M   'P 1'
#
loop_
_entity.id
_entity.type
_entity.pdbx_description
1 polymer ?
#
loop_
_entity_poly.entity_id
_entity_poly.type
_entity_poly.pdbx_seq_one_letter_code
_entity_poly.pdbx_strand_id
1 'polypeptide(L)' 'MGSTLRLYLTCIRNTLHAAMCLQNFPCQEVERHNKPEVELKSSPELLLNP' A
#
# COMPACT_ATOMS: atom_id res chain seq x y z
N MET A 1 -4.53 -28.70 -12.86
CA MET A 1 -4.36 -27.24 -12.90
C MET A 1 -5.08 -26.48 -11.77
N GLY A 2 -5.76 -27.14 -10.83
CA GLY A 2 -6.42 -26.45 -9.70
C GLY A 2 -5.50 -26.06 -8.52
N SER A 3 -4.30 -26.63 -8.43
CA SER A 3 -3.36 -26.38 -7.32
C SER A 3 -2.60 -25.05 -7.44
N THR A 4 -2.25 -24.63 -8.66
CA THR A 4 -1.49 -23.40 -8.92
C THR A 4 -2.32 -22.15 -8.68
N LEU A 5 -3.62 -22.17 -9.04
CA LEU A 5 -4.54 -21.05 -8.79
C LEU A 5 -4.69 -20.78 -7.29
N ARG A 6 -4.82 -21.83 -6.47
CA ARG A 6 -4.93 -21.70 -5.01
C ARG A 6 -3.70 -21.05 -4.41
N LEU A 7 -2.50 -21.45 -4.84
CA LEU A 7 -1.24 -20.89 -4.36
C LEU A 7 -1.09 -19.42 -4.76
N TYR A 8 -1.44 -19.07 -5.99
CA TYR A 8 -1.41 -17.69 -6.48
C TYR A 8 -2.34 -16.77 -5.68
N LEU A 9 -3.59 -17.18 -5.48
CA LEU A 9 -4.56 -16.41 -4.69
C LEU A 9 -4.16 -16.30 -3.22
N THR A 10 -3.54 -17.34 -2.65
CA THR A 10 -3.03 -17.30 -1.28
C THR A 10 -1.87 -16.31 -1.13
N CYS A 11 -0.95 -16.30 -2.11
CA CYS A 11 0.14 -15.32 -2.17
C CYS A 11 -0.41 -13.89 -2.20
N ILE A 12 -1.32 -13.60 -3.15
CA ILE A 12 -1.96 -12.28 -3.26
C ILE A 12 -2.63 -11.86 -1.96
N ARG A 13 -3.42 -12.76 -1.35
CA ARG A 13 -4.12 -12.46 -0.09
C ARG A 13 -3.13 -12.09 1.02
N ASN A 14 -2.04 -12.83 1.15
CA ASN A 14 -1.04 -12.58 2.18
C ASN A 14 -0.30 -11.27 1.93
N THR A 15 0.06 -10.97 0.68
CA THR A 15 0.72 -9.71 0.29
C THR A 15 -0.20 -8.52 0.55
N LEU A 16 -1.47 -8.59 0.14
CA LEU A 16 -2.45 -7.54 0.41
C LEU A 16 -2.67 -7.34 1.91
N HIS A 17 -2.76 -8.42 2.68
CA HIS A 17 -2.91 -8.32 4.13
C HIS A 17 -1.72 -7.63 4.80
N ALA A 18 -0.49 -7.88 4.33
CA ALA A 18 0.70 -7.18 4.82
C ALA A 18 0.73 -5.71 4.40
N ALA A 19 0.29 -5.39 3.17
CA ALA A 19 0.25 -4.02 2.66
C ALA A 19 -0.88 -3.16 3.25
N MET A 20 -1.99 -3.76 3.67
CA MET A 20 -3.16 -3.07 4.26
C MET A 20 -2.94 -2.65 5.74
N CYS A 21 -1.75 -2.17 6.08
CA CYS A 21 -1.42 -1.60 7.38
C CYS A 21 -1.50 -0.06 7.35
N LEU A 22 -2.60 0.48 6.80
CA LEU A 22 -2.76 1.92 6.58
C LEU A 22 -3.11 2.65 7.89
N GLN A 23 -2.53 3.84 8.07
CA GLN A 23 -2.83 4.73 9.19
C GLN A 23 -3.07 6.14 8.65
N ASN A 24 -3.78 6.96 9.44
CA ASN A 24 -4.00 8.34 9.08
C ASN A 24 -2.68 9.12 9.18
N PHE A 25 -2.22 9.68 8.05
CA PHE A 25 -0.97 10.42 7.97
C PHE A 25 -1.26 11.82 7.37
N PRO A 26 -1.04 12.91 8.11
CA PRO A 26 -1.25 14.26 7.58
C PRO A 26 -0.20 14.60 6.51
N CYS A 27 -0.60 15.32 5.47
CA CYS A 27 0.30 15.72 4.39
C CYS A 27 1.45 16.61 4.91
N GLN A 28 2.68 16.28 4.55
CA GLN A 28 3.87 17.03 4.98
C GLN A 28 4.08 18.33 4.19
N GLU A 29 3.59 18.42 2.95
CA GLU A 29 3.80 19.60 2.09
C GLU A 29 2.79 20.72 2.34
N VAL A 30 1.52 20.38 2.59
CA VAL A 30 0.43 21.36 2.73
C VAL A 30 -0.33 21.12 4.02
N GLU A 31 -0.36 22.14 4.87
CA GLU A 31 -1.07 22.09 6.14
C GLU A 31 -2.57 21.79 5.94
N ARG A 32 -3.14 21.06 6.90
CA ARG A 32 -4.57 20.69 6.96
C ARG A 32 -5.05 19.83 5.79
N HIS A 33 -4.16 19.32 4.95
CA HIS A 33 -4.48 18.34 3.92
C HIS A 33 -4.12 16.93 4.36
N ASN A 34 -4.90 15.97 3.89
CA ASN A 34 -4.64 14.55 4.00
C ASN A 34 -4.77 13.97 2.60
N LYS A 35 -3.63 13.63 1.98
CA LYS A 35 -3.55 13.20 0.59
C LYS A 35 -2.97 11.78 0.54
N PRO A 36 -3.41 10.93 -0.38
CA PRO A 36 -2.84 9.59 -0.54
C PRO A 36 -1.40 9.69 -1.07
N GLU A 37 -0.43 9.38 -0.21
CA GLU A 37 1.00 9.55 -0.51
C GLU A 37 1.48 8.69 -1.70
N VAL A 38 0.88 7.51 -1.89
CA VAL A 38 1.20 6.62 -3.03
C VAL A 38 0.81 7.21 -4.39
N GLU A 39 -0.22 8.05 -4.46
CA GLU A 39 -0.68 8.69 -5.70
C GLU A 39 0.12 9.96 -5.99
N LEU A 40 0.40 10.75 -4.96
CA LEU A 40 1.10 12.02 -5.08
C LEU A 40 2.61 11.86 -5.29
N LYS A 41 3.21 10.83 -4.66
CA LYS A 41 4.65 10.52 -4.72
C LYS A 41 5.56 11.70 -4.36
N SER A 42 5.03 12.66 -3.60
CA SER A 42 5.75 13.84 -3.09
C SER A 42 6.80 13.47 -2.05
N SER A 43 6.47 12.52 -1.17
CA SER A 43 7.29 12.06 -0.04
C SER A 43 7.87 10.67 -0.34
N PRO A 44 9.09 10.57 -0.91
CA PRO A 44 9.69 9.27 -1.25
C PRO A 44 9.93 8.35 -0.05
N GLU A 45 10.04 8.91 1.16
CA GLU A 45 10.20 8.18 2.41
C GLU A 45 8.94 7.40 2.84
N LEU A 46 7.77 7.77 2.32
CA LEU A 46 6.49 7.10 2.61
C LEU A 46 6.14 6.04 1.54
N LEU A 47 6.91 5.97 0.47
CA LEU A 47 6.70 5.01 -0.61
C LEU A 47 7.41 3.68 -0.28
N LEU A 48 6.62 2.62 -0.16
CA LEU A 48 7.13 1.26 -0.03
C LEU A 48 7.50 0.67 -1.39
N ASN A 49 8.30 -0.39 -1.37
CA ASN A 49 8.62 -1.15 -2.57
C ASN A 49 7.32 -1.74 -3.18
N PRO A 50 7.15 -1.68 -4.50
CA PRO A 50 5.99 -2.24 -5.19
C PRO A 50 5.94 -3.77 -5.11
#